data_AF-A0A0D7AA79-F1
#
_entry.id   AF-A0A0D7AA79-F1
#
_cell.length_a   1.000
_cell.length_b   1.000
_cell.length_c   1.000
_cell.angle_alpha   90.00
_cell.angle_beta   90.00
_cell.angle_gamma   90.00
#
_symmetry.space_group_name_H-M   'P 1'
#
loop_
_entity.id
_entity.type
_entity.pdbx_description
1 polymer ?
#
loop_
_entity_poly.entity_id
_entity_poly.type
_entity_poly.pdbx_seq_one_letter_code
_entity_poly.pdbx_strand_id
1 'polypeptide(L)'
;MSPSDSESSARSCLSSSSHSDSSAASKADLLCAVKHLRKQLRHNHNDVSEFSQHESSSSLEDSDSEIVQAYVDAAAQLLRLSQQMKDLNQSRRRQRDSPPRRSLSLRRASISVRSVSLSRVTTRSTSDAVKHCVRCHRDYTKATKEGCAVPHVYQADAWRRIARGRYEHKSSCCGWDATITEISAGGSASFFEYGDDSDQCCVGQHTTNVRRVSYNGENVFPCRRDAASGKCIRQCLDDECGPVWDRDVRRC
;
A
#
# COMPACT_ATOMS: atom_id res chain seq x y z
N MET A 1 20.13 5.15 49.55
CA MET A 1 19.66 6.49 49.93
C MET A 1 19.76 7.36 48.69
N SER A 2 18.63 7.97 48.33
CA SER A 2 18.43 9.09 47.40
C SER A 2 18.76 8.89 45.91
N PRO A 3 17.80 9.16 45.00
CA PRO A 3 18.03 9.24 43.56
C PRO A 3 18.46 10.66 43.16
N SER A 4 19.26 10.79 42.11
CA SER A 4 19.63 12.09 41.53
C SER A 4 19.47 12.04 40.02
N ASP A 5 18.51 12.84 39.57
CA ASP A 5 18.53 13.72 38.41
C ASP A 5 18.73 13.11 37.01
N SER A 6 17.62 13.05 36.28
CA SER A 6 17.59 12.91 34.82
C SER A 6 16.48 13.77 34.27
N GLU A 7 16.78 15.05 33.98
CA GLU A 7 15.92 15.91 33.16
C GLU A 7 16.73 16.77 32.19
N SER A 8 16.10 16.98 31.03
CA SER A 8 16.26 18.13 30.14
C SER A 8 17.38 18.10 29.09
N SER A 9 17.05 17.49 27.94
CA SER A 9 17.48 18.01 26.64
C SER A 9 16.42 17.72 25.57
N ALA A 10 15.43 18.61 25.49
CA ALA A 10 14.58 18.77 24.32
C ALA A 10 14.40 20.27 24.06
N ARG A 11 15.28 20.85 23.25
CA ARG A 11 15.13 22.21 22.73
C ARG A 11 14.74 22.17 21.26
N SER A 12 13.71 22.98 20.99
CA SER A 12 13.52 23.79 19.79
C SER A 12 13.26 23.09 18.45
N CYS A 13 12.01 23.20 17.99
CA CYS A 13 11.65 23.54 16.60
C CYS A 13 10.15 23.90 16.54
N LEU A 14 9.77 25.09 17.02
CA LEU A 14 8.49 25.73 16.66
C LEU A 14 8.77 27.17 16.26
N SER A 15 9.07 27.34 14.99
CA SER A 15 9.12 28.64 14.33
C SER A 15 7.73 28.95 13.80
N SER A 16 7.14 30.01 14.35
CA SER A 16 5.89 30.62 13.93
C SER A 16 5.87 30.90 12.43
N SER A 17 4.80 30.49 11.76
CA SER A 17 4.46 30.97 10.42
C SER A 17 2.96 31.24 10.39
N SER A 18 2.64 32.48 10.70
CA SER A 18 1.35 33.11 10.50
C SER A 18 1.18 33.42 9.02
N HIS A 19 0.37 32.65 8.29
CA HIS A 19 -0.34 33.15 7.11
C HIS A 19 -1.65 32.41 6.90
N SER A 20 -2.69 33.22 6.76
CA SER A 20 -4.07 32.95 6.46
C SER A 20 -4.20 32.27 5.10
N ASP A 21 -4.63 31.02 5.09
CA ASP A 21 -5.54 30.46 4.10
C ASP A 21 -6.08 29.15 4.65
N SER A 22 -7.40 29.09 4.83
CA SER A 22 -8.14 27.96 5.38
C SER A 22 -8.09 26.77 4.42
N SER A 23 -6.94 26.11 4.36
CA SER A 23 -6.69 24.97 3.48
C SER A 23 -7.42 23.76 4.06
N ALA A 24 -8.30 23.17 3.25
CA ALA A 24 -8.91 21.89 3.56
C ALA A 24 -7.79 20.87 3.84
N ALA A 25 -7.76 20.34 5.08
CA ALA A 25 -6.83 19.29 5.45
C ALA A 25 -6.86 18.17 4.40
N SER A 26 -5.69 17.76 3.92
CA SER A 26 -5.63 16.77 2.86
C SER A 26 -6.18 15.43 3.39
N LYS A 27 -6.67 14.58 2.50
CA LYS A 27 -7.11 13.21 2.87
C LYS A 27 -6.02 12.44 3.62
N ALA A 28 -4.74 12.72 3.32
CA ALA A 28 -3.61 12.11 4.00
C ALA A 28 -3.50 12.57 5.47
N ASP A 29 -3.74 13.85 5.73
CA ASP A 29 -3.70 14.43 7.09
C ASP A 29 -4.82 13.86 7.96
N LEU A 30 -6.03 13.72 7.42
CA LEU A 30 -7.15 13.09 8.13
C LEU A 30 -6.88 11.61 8.45
N LEU A 31 -6.27 10.86 7.51
CA LEU A 31 -5.90 9.46 7.75
C LEU A 31 -4.78 9.34 8.79
N CYS A 32 -3.85 10.28 8.82
CA CYS A 32 -2.79 10.34 9.83
C CYS A 32 -3.39 10.62 11.22
N ALA A 33 -4.28 11.60 11.34
CA ALA A 33 -4.97 11.95 12.58
C ALA A 33 -5.77 10.75 13.15
N VAL A 34 -6.52 10.03 12.30
CA VAL A 34 -7.27 8.83 12.72
C VAL A 34 -6.33 7.72 13.22
N LYS A 35 -5.18 7.52 12.58
CA LYS A 35 -4.18 6.56 13.04
C LYS A 35 -3.59 6.94 14.40
N HIS A 36 -3.33 8.23 14.61
CA HIS A 36 -2.80 8.74 15.88
C HIS A 36 -3.80 8.56 17.03
N LEU A 37 -5.07 8.96 16.84
CA LEU A 37 -6.15 8.76 17.80
C LEU A 37 -6.33 7.29 18.18
N ARG A 38 -6.30 6.36 17.20
CA ARG A 38 -6.35 4.92 17.46
C ARG A 38 -5.12 4.40 18.23
N LYS A 39 -3.96 5.04 18.10
CA LYS A 39 -2.76 4.67 18.86
C LYS A 39 -2.88 5.14 20.32
N GLN A 40 -3.38 6.36 20.55
CA GLN A 40 -3.60 6.91 21.89
C GLN A 40 -4.65 6.10 22.66
N LEU A 41 -5.80 5.77 22.04
CA LEU A 41 -6.84 4.94 22.67
C LEU A 41 -6.33 3.55 23.10
N ARG A 42 -5.34 2.99 22.40
CA ARG A 42 -4.73 1.70 22.74
C ARG A 42 -3.72 1.80 23.88
N HIS A 43 -2.98 2.91 24.00
CA HIS A 43 -2.10 3.11 25.15
C HIS A 43 -2.95 3.26 26.41
N ASN A 44 -3.96 4.12 26.38
CA ASN A 44 -4.86 4.32 27.53
C ASN A 44 -5.58 3.04 27.97
N HIS A 45 -5.99 2.19 27.02
CA HIS A 45 -6.63 0.90 27.35
C HIS A 45 -5.67 -0.11 28.00
N ASN A 46 -4.37 -0.06 27.67
CA ASN A 46 -3.39 -0.93 28.32
C ASN A 46 -3.08 -0.44 29.74
N ASP A 47 -3.01 0.88 29.95
CA ASP A 47 -2.76 1.48 31.27
C ASP A 47 -3.92 1.18 32.25
N VAL A 48 -5.16 1.22 31.76
CA VAL A 48 -6.36 0.84 32.55
C VAL A 48 -6.39 -0.65 32.89
N SER A 49 -5.83 -1.52 32.03
CA SER A 49 -5.80 -2.97 32.26
C SER A 49 -4.77 -3.39 33.32
N GLU A 50 -3.69 -2.63 33.52
CA GLU A 50 -2.69 -2.92 34.58
C GLU A 50 -3.13 -2.40 35.95
N PHE A 51 -3.98 -1.35 35.99
CA PHE A 51 -4.46 -0.77 37.25
C PHE A 51 -5.50 -1.62 37.99
N SER A 52 -6.14 -2.59 37.31
CA SER A 52 -7.26 -3.36 37.88
C SER A 52 -6.85 -4.46 38.89
N GLN A 53 -5.57 -4.62 39.23
CA GLN A 53 -5.12 -5.68 40.16
C GLN A 53 -4.76 -5.22 41.58
N HIS A 54 -4.71 -3.91 41.84
CA HIS A 54 -4.41 -3.40 43.18
C HIS A 54 -5.16 -2.10 43.38
N GLU A 55 -6.35 -2.12 43.96
CA GLU A 55 -6.73 -1.05 44.88
C GLU A 55 -7.92 -1.40 45.77
N SER A 56 -7.69 -1.17 47.06
CA SER A 56 -8.67 -1.29 48.13
C SER A 56 -9.48 0.00 48.20
N SER A 57 -10.78 -0.16 48.40
CA SER A 57 -11.82 0.87 48.45
C SER A 57 -11.46 2.07 49.31
N SER A 58 -11.53 3.29 48.73
CA SER A 58 -12.45 4.37 49.17
C SER A 58 -11.99 5.78 48.71
N SER A 59 -11.95 6.09 47.41
CA SER A 59 -12.01 7.49 46.89
C SER A 59 -12.10 7.61 45.36
N LEU A 60 -12.52 6.57 44.63
CA LEU A 60 -12.34 6.48 43.16
C LEU A 60 -13.48 7.07 42.29
N GLU A 61 -14.55 7.61 42.87
CA GLU A 61 -15.73 7.97 42.06
C GLU A 61 -15.53 9.20 41.15
N ASP A 62 -14.56 10.08 41.45
CA ASP A 62 -14.33 11.29 40.63
C ASP A 62 -13.39 11.04 39.43
N SER A 63 -12.44 10.10 39.53
CA SER A 63 -11.46 9.84 38.46
C SER A 63 -12.02 9.03 37.29
N ASP A 64 -13.01 8.17 37.54
CA ASP A 64 -13.63 7.35 36.48
C ASP A 64 -14.52 8.21 35.55
N SER A 65 -15.09 9.30 36.06
CA SER A 65 -15.93 10.22 35.29
C SER A 65 -15.14 10.94 34.19
N GLU A 66 -13.91 11.40 34.49
CA GLU A 66 -13.06 12.09 33.51
C GLU A 66 -12.62 11.15 32.38
N ILE A 67 -12.29 9.89 32.72
CA ILE A 67 -11.88 8.89 31.73
C ILE A 67 -13.05 8.57 30.80
N VAL A 68 -14.25 8.29 31.35
CA VAL A 68 -15.44 8.01 30.55
C VAL A 68 -15.77 9.19 29.63
N GLN A 69 -15.68 10.43 30.13
CA GLN A 69 -15.92 11.62 29.32
C GLN A 69 -14.90 11.74 28.17
N ALA A 70 -13.61 11.48 28.42
CA ALA A 70 -12.58 11.49 27.38
C ALA A 70 -12.84 10.44 26.28
N TYR A 71 -13.35 9.25 26.65
CA TYR A 71 -13.75 8.22 25.68
C TYR A 71 -14.96 8.66 24.85
N VAL A 72 -15.96 9.29 25.47
CA VAL A 72 -17.14 9.82 24.76
C VAL A 72 -16.73 10.91 23.77
N ASP A 73 -15.85 11.82 24.17
CA ASP A 73 -15.34 12.88 23.31
C ASP A 73 -14.50 12.34 22.14
N ALA A 74 -13.65 11.34 22.40
CA ALA A 74 -12.89 10.66 21.35
C ALA A 74 -13.80 9.95 20.34
N ALA A 75 -14.86 9.28 20.82
CA ALA A 75 -15.84 8.63 19.96
C ALA A 75 -16.60 9.67 19.10
N ALA A 76 -17.00 10.80 19.69
CA ALA A 76 -17.64 11.89 18.97
C ALA A 76 -16.72 12.49 17.89
N GLN A 77 -15.43 12.65 18.17
CA GLN A 77 -14.45 13.11 17.17
C GLN A 77 -14.31 12.12 16.00
N LEU A 78 -14.24 10.82 16.29
CA LEU A 78 -14.15 9.78 15.24
C LEU A 78 -15.39 9.77 14.32
N LEU A 79 -16.58 9.99 14.89
CA LEU A 79 -17.81 10.12 14.10
C LEU A 79 -17.79 11.35 13.18
N ARG A 80 -17.33 12.50 13.67
CA ARG A 80 -17.17 13.72 12.86
C ARG A 80 -16.20 13.50 11.69
N LEU A 81 -15.03 12.89 11.95
CA LEU A 81 -14.03 12.60 10.92
C LEU A 81 -14.57 11.61 9.87
N SER A 82 -15.31 10.58 10.32
CA SER A 82 -15.97 9.63 9.42
C SER A 82 -16.96 10.31 8.48
N GLN A 83 -17.76 11.24 8.99
CA GLN A 83 -18.70 12.01 8.17
C GLN A 83 -17.97 12.91 7.16
N GLN A 84 -16.92 13.63 7.58
CA GLN A 84 -16.10 14.45 6.67
C GLN A 84 -15.50 13.62 5.52
N MET A 85 -15.03 12.39 5.79
CA MET A 85 -14.54 11.51 4.72
C MET A 85 -15.64 11.09 3.75
N LYS A 86 -16.87 10.85 4.22
CA LYS A 86 -18.01 10.53 3.34
C LYS A 86 -18.32 11.70 2.41
N ASP A 87 -18.36 12.92 2.95
CA ASP A 87 -18.64 14.14 2.19
C ASP A 87 -17.57 14.41 1.13
N LEU A 88 -16.28 14.23 1.48
CA LEU A 88 -15.16 14.34 0.52
C LEU A 88 -15.26 13.31 -0.63
N ASN A 89 -15.60 12.06 -0.31
CA ASN A 89 -15.78 11.03 -1.34
C ASN A 89 -16.99 11.33 -2.24
N GLN A 90 -18.08 11.86 -1.68
CA GLN A 90 -19.25 12.27 -2.45
C GLN A 90 -18.91 13.45 -3.38
N SER A 91 -18.15 14.43 -2.90
CA SER A 91 -17.67 15.56 -3.72
C SER A 91 -16.81 15.10 -4.90
N ARG A 92 -15.88 14.16 -4.66
CA ARG A 92 -15.07 13.55 -5.73
C ARG A 92 -15.91 12.81 -6.79
N ARG A 93 -16.99 12.14 -6.39
CA ARG A 93 -17.93 11.51 -7.35
C ARG A 93 -18.60 12.57 -8.22
N ARG A 94 -19.10 13.65 -7.63
CA ARG A 94 -19.71 14.78 -8.37
C ARG A 94 -18.75 15.43 -9.36
N GLN A 95 -17.47 15.55 -9.01
CA GLN A 95 -16.43 16.06 -9.93
C GLN A 95 -16.17 15.11 -11.11
N ARG A 96 -16.24 13.79 -10.88
CA ARG A 96 -16.03 12.79 -11.93
C ARG A 96 -17.21 12.71 -12.91
N ASP A 97 -18.41 12.88 -12.40
CA ASP A 97 -19.65 12.81 -13.20
C ASP A 97 -19.97 14.14 -13.90
N SER A 98 -19.18 15.20 -13.64
CA SER A 98 -19.30 16.45 -14.37
C SER A 98 -18.87 16.22 -15.83
N PRO A 99 -19.76 16.49 -16.81
CA PRO A 99 -19.43 16.27 -18.21
C PRO A 99 -18.17 17.08 -18.57
N PRO A 100 -17.27 16.52 -19.39
CA PRO A 100 -16.06 17.22 -19.79
C PRO A 100 -16.47 18.56 -20.39
N ARG A 101 -16.02 19.66 -19.77
CA ARG A 101 -16.20 21.00 -20.32
C ARG A 101 -15.64 20.95 -21.74
N ARG A 102 -16.53 21.11 -22.73
CA ARG A 102 -16.15 21.17 -24.14
C ARG A 102 -15.02 22.20 -24.28
N SER A 103 -13.80 21.71 -24.42
CA SER A 103 -12.63 22.54 -24.69
C SER A 103 -12.87 23.18 -26.04
N LEU A 104 -13.18 24.47 -26.04
CA LEU A 104 -13.22 25.28 -27.26
C LEU A 104 -11.87 25.12 -27.95
N SER A 105 -11.89 24.43 -29.09
CA SER A 105 -10.72 24.14 -29.90
C SER A 105 -10.09 25.45 -30.37
N LEU A 106 -8.97 25.83 -29.73
CA LEU A 106 -8.07 26.84 -30.27
C LEU A 106 -7.51 26.33 -31.60
N ARG A 107 -7.97 26.96 -32.68
CA ARG A 107 -7.44 26.81 -34.04
C ARG A 107 -5.95 27.13 -34.02
N ARG A 108 -5.10 26.11 -34.10
CA ARG A 108 -3.66 26.28 -34.34
C ARG A 108 -3.44 26.57 -35.82
N ALA A 109 -2.88 27.74 -36.09
CA ALA A 109 -2.39 28.15 -37.39
C ALA A 109 -1.28 27.19 -37.86
N SER A 110 -1.40 26.76 -39.11
CA SER A 110 -0.45 25.95 -39.85
C SER A 110 0.81 26.77 -40.17
N ILE A 111 1.90 26.51 -39.45
CA ILE A 111 3.23 27.03 -39.76
C ILE A 111 3.90 26.02 -40.70
N SER A 112 4.10 26.43 -41.95
CA SER A 112 4.89 25.71 -42.96
C SER A 112 6.37 25.94 -42.69
N VAL A 113 7.10 24.88 -42.30
CA VAL A 113 8.55 24.94 -42.08
C VAL A 113 9.24 24.23 -43.24
N ARG A 114 10.13 24.97 -43.91
CA ARG A 114 10.93 24.53 -45.06
C ARG A 114 11.86 23.37 -44.69
N SER A 115 11.92 22.40 -45.58
CA SER A 115 12.76 21.22 -45.57
C SER A 115 14.24 21.57 -45.78
N VAL A 116 15.07 21.29 -44.78
CA VAL A 116 16.54 21.28 -44.90
C VAL A 116 17.00 19.82 -44.93
N SER A 117 17.65 19.44 -46.02
CA SER A 117 18.20 18.11 -46.25
C SER A 117 19.43 17.88 -45.36
N LEU A 118 19.25 17.13 -44.27
CA LEU A 118 20.33 16.68 -43.40
C LEU A 118 20.82 15.31 -43.85
N SER A 119 22.11 15.26 -44.20
CA SER A 119 22.86 14.06 -44.55
C SER A 119 22.77 13.00 -43.44
N ARG A 120 22.34 11.82 -43.86
CA ARG A 120 21.91 10.69 -43.04
C ARG A 120 23.12 10.00 -42.39
N VAL A 121 23.58 10.51 -41.26
CA VAL A 121 24.44 9.73 -40.35
C VAL A 121 23.55 8.70 -39.67
N THR A 122 23.56 7.46 -40.18
CA THR A 122 22.89 6.33 -39.55
C THR A 122 23.71 5.87 -38.35
N THR A 123 23.72 6.64 -37.26
CA THR A 123 23.99 6.06 -35.95
C THR A 123 22.83 5.13 -35.67
N ARG A 124 23.08 3.83 -35.81
CA ARG A 124 22.16 2.75 -35.48
C ARG A 124 22.02 2.75 -33.95
N SER A 125 21.30 3.74 -33.44
CA SER A 125 20.85 3.82 -32.07
C SER A 125 19.88 2.66 -31.90
N THR A 126 20.42 1.54 -31.44
CA THR A 126 19.61 0.45 -30.90
C THR A 126 19.06 0.96 -29.58
N SER A 127 18.06 1.86 -29.65
CA SER A 127 17.25 2.17 -28.50
C SER A 127 16.74 0.83 -27.98
N ASP A 128 17.20 0.46 -26.78
CA ASP A 128 16.83 -0.82 -26.20
C ASP A 128 15.31 -0.81 -26.03
N ALA A 129 14.63 -1.58 -26.87
CA ALA A 129 13.17 -1.65 -26.87
C ALA A 129 12.70 -2.00 -25.46
N VAL A 130 11.75 -1.21 -24.96
CA VAL A 130 11.13 -1.45 -23.65
C VAL A 130 10.40 -2.79 -23.70
N LYS A 131 10.74 -3.68 -22.76
CA LYS A 131 10.14 -4.99 -22.59
C LYS A 131 9.28 -5.02 -21.33
N HIS A 132 8.32 -5.94 -21.28
CA HIS A 132 7.44 -6.13 -20.13
C HIS A 132 7.79 -7.42 -19.40
N CYS A 133 8.07 -7.37 -18.10
CA CYS A 133 8.49 -8.54 -17.33
C CYS A 133 7.27 -9.36 -16.89
N VAL A 134 7.19 -10.63 -17.27
CA VAL A 134 6.06 -11.52 -16.90
C VAL A 134 6.09 -11.96 -15.42
N ARG A 135 7.17 -11.68 -14.70
CA ARG A 135 7.34 -12.01 -13.27
C ARG A 135 6.77 -10.92 -12.36
N CYS A 136 7.33 -9.71 -12.47
CA CYS A 136 6.96 -8.57 -11.63
C CYS A 136 5.99 -7.59 -12.32
N HIS A 137 5.63 -7.82 -13.58
CA HIS A 137 4.72 -6.97 -14.36
C HIS A 137 5.20 -5.51 -14.50
N ARG A 138 6.52 -5.29 -14.42
CA ARG A 138 7.17 -3.99 -14.65
C ARG A 138 7.83 -3.94 -16.02
N ASP A 139 7.89 -2.75 -16.58
CA ASP A 139 8.64 -2.49 -17.80
C ASP A 139 10.14 -2.41 -17.49
N TYR A 140 10.96 -2.93 -18.39
CA TYR A 140 12.42 -2.92 -18.26
C TYR A 140 13.11 -2.79 -19.62
N THR A 141 14.32 -2.23 -19.61
CA THR A 141 15.23 -2.19 -20.76
C THR A 141 16.51 -2.93 -20.38
N LYS A 142 17.47 -3.08 -21.31
CA LYS A 142 18.78 -3.64 -20.94
C LYS A 142 19.59 -2.72 -20.03
N ALA A 143 19.27 -1.42 -20.01
CA ALA A 143 19.90 -0.44 -19.14
C ALA A 143 19.32 -0.45 -17.71
N THR A 144 18.17 -1.09 -17.48
CA THR A 144 17.58 -1.24 -16.16
C THR A 144 18.51 -2.10 -15.28
N LYS A 145 19.11 -1.48 -14.27
CA LYS A 145 19.99 -2.16 -13.30
C LYS A 145 19.21 -2.86 -12.18
N GLU A 146 17.99 -2.40 -11.92
CA GLU A 146 17.14 -2.99 -10.90
C GLU A 146 16.75 -4.42 -11.29
N GLY A 147 16.90 -5.34 -10.34
CA GLY A 147 16.45 -6.72 -10.49
C GLY A 147 14.93 -6.82 -10.45
N CYS A 148 14.43 -7.91 -11.00
CA CYS A 148 13.07 -8.36 -10.79
C CYS A 148 12.93 -8.89 -9.35
N ALA A 149 12.14 -8.18 -8.54
CA ALA A 149 11.74 -8.57 -7.20
C ALA A 149 10.24 -8.89 -7.17
N VAL A 150 9.87 -10.02 -6.57
CA VAL A 150 8.48 -10.49 -6.53
C VAL A 150 8.11 -10.86 -5.10
N PRO A 151 7.04 -10.28 -4.53
CA PRO A 151 6.62 -10.59 -3.17
C PRO A 151 6.02 -11.99 -3.07
N HIS A 152 5.98 -12.52 -1.85
CA HIS A 152 5.20 -13.72 -1.54
C HIS A 152 3.71 -13.49 -1.83
N VAL A 153 3.03 -14.57 -2.25
CA VAL A 153 1.57 -14.63 -2.32
C VAL A 153 1.11 -15.41 -1.11
N TYR A 154 0.07 -14.94 -0.43
CA TYR A 154 -0.46 -15.58 0.75
C TYR A 154 -1.88 -16.06 0.48
N GLN A 155 -2.18 -17.28 0.93
CA GLN A 155 -3.49 -17.89 0.77
C GLN A 155 -4.41 -17.44 1.90
N ALA A 156 -5.57 -16.88 1.54
CA ALA A 156 -6.52 -16.37 2.52
C ALA A 156 -7.18 -17.49 3.34
N ASP A 157 -7.29 -18.69 2.76
CA ASP A 157 -7.88 -19.90 3.34
C ASP A 157 -6.87 -20.81 4.04
N ALA A 158 -5.57 -20.70 3.74
CA ALA A 158 -4.53 -21.49 4.39
C ALA A 158 -3.91 -20.73 5.59
N TRP A 159 -4.59 -20.80 6.73
CA TRP A 159 -4.15 -20.16 7.97
C TRP A 159 -4.16 -21.11 9.17
N ARG A 160 -3.42 -20.74 10.21
CA ARG A 160 -3.50 -21.36 11.54
C ARG A 160 -3.65 -20.29 12.62
N ARG A 161 -4.42 -20.61 13.65
CA ARG A 161 -4.56 -19.72 14.82
C ARG A 161 -3.27 -19.79 15.64
N ILE A 162 -2.71 -18.64 15.95
CA ILE A 162 -1.57 -18.50 16.87
C ILE A 162 -2.01 -17.79 18.16
N ALA A 163 -1.10 -17.62 19.12
CA ALA A 163 -1.41 -17.02 20.40
C ALA A 163 -2.05 -15.62 20.27
N ARG A 164 -2.81 -15.22 21.31
CA ARG A 164 -3.48 -13.89 21.39
C ARG A 164 -4.53 -13.63 20.30
N GLY A 165 -5.15 -14.69 19.79
CA GLY A 165 -6.24 -14.57 18.81
C GLY A 165 -5.79 -14.08 17.43
N ARG A 166 -4.49 -14.18 17.13
CA ARG A 166 -3.94 -13.85 15.81
C ARG A 166 -3.98 -15.07 14.89
N TYR A 167 -3.87 -14.82 13.59
CA TYR A 167 -3.94 -15.83 12.54
C TYR A 167 -2.71 -15.70 11.66
N GLU A 168 -2.00 -16.80 11.48
CA GLU A 168 -0.82 -16.87 10.62
C GLU A 168 -1.21 -17.52 9.29
N HIS A 169 -1.00 -16.81 8.18
CA HIS A 169 -1.28 -17.26 6.84
C HIS A 169 -0.01 -17.77 6.16
N LYS A 170 -0.14 -18.92 5.51
CA LYS A 170 0.92 -19.57 4.76
C LYS A 170 1.10 -18.90 3.39
N SER A 171 2.34 -18.75 2.93
CA SER A 171 2.58 -18.33 1.54
C SER A 171 2.30 -19.48 0.55
N SER A 172 1.72 -19.17 -0.61
CA SER A 172 1.56 -20.12 -1.72
C SER A 172 2.93 -20.59 -2.25
N CYS A 173 3.95 -19.73 -2.19
CA CYS A 173 5.24 -19.99 -2.83
C CYS A 173 6.28 -20.68 -1.95
N CYS A 174 6.46 -20.22 -0.71
CA CYS A 174 7.46 -20.74 0.23
C CYS A 174 6.83 -21.52 1.38
N GLY A 175 5.52 -21.71 1.34
CA GLY A 175 4.80 -22.40 2.39
C GLY A 175 4.89 -21.70 3.74
N TRP A 176 5.22 -22.44 4.79
CA TRP A 176 5.33 -21.92 6.15
C TRP A 176 6.67 -21.22 6.42
N ASP A 177 7.61 -21.29 5.47
CA ASP A 177 8.89 -20.57 5.57
C ASP A 177 8.74 -19.06 5.31
N ALA A 178 7.59 -18.65 4.75
CA ALA A 178 7.18 -17.26 4.66
C ALA A 178 5.71 -17.12 5.06
N THR A 179 5.45 -16.39 6.14
CA THR A 179 4.12 -16.21 6.72
C THR A 179 3.81 -14.75 6.97
N ILE A 180 2.51 -14.43 7.05
CA ILE A 180 2.01 -13.14 7.52
C ILE A 180 1.02 -13.34 8.64
N THR A 181 0.93 -12.36 9.53
CA THR A 181 0.02 -12.41 10.67
C THR A 181 -1.10 -11.38 10.58
N GLU A 182 -2.35 -11.84 10.74
CA GLU A 182 -3.58 -11.02 10.83
C GLU A 182 -4.21 -11.08 12.23
N ILE A 183 -4.92 -10.02 12.64
CA ILE A 183 -5.66 -9.97 13.92
C ILE A 183 -7.04 -10.65 13.82
N SER A 184 -7.58 -10.80 12.61
CA SER A 184 -8.89 -11.39 12.37
C SER A 184 -8.79 -12.45 11.28
N ALA A 185 -9.41 -13.61 11.47
CA ALA A 185 -9.56 -14.59 10.40
C ALA A 185 -10.41 -13.99 9.27
N GLY A 186 -10.04 -14.27 8.03
CA GLY A 186 -10.88 -13.95 6.86
C GLY A 186 -10.38 -12.81 5.99
N GLY A 187 -9.10 -12.44 6.03
CA GLY A 187 -8.50 -11.58 5.02
C GLY A 187 -8.99 -10.13 5.11
N SER A 188 -9.04 -9.57 6.32
CA SER A 188 -9.46 -8.17 6.51
C SER A 188 -8.48 -7.15 5.92
N ALA A 189 -7.41 -7.63 5.27
CA ALA A 189 -6.29 -6.87 4.72
C ALA A 189 -5.59 -5.99 5.77
N SER A 190 -5.86 -6.22 7.06
CA SER A 190 -5.17 -5.58 8.17
C SER A 190 -4.02 -6.48 8.60
N PHE A 191 -2.95 -6.46 7.80
CA PHE A 191 -1.71 -7.16 8.07
C PHE A 191 -0.87 -6.34 9.05
N PHE A 192 -0.36 -6.97 10.11
CA PHE A 192 0.34 -6.27 11.18
C PHE A 192 1.86 -6.46 11.15
N GLU A 193 2.34 -7.61 10.70
CA GLU A 193 3.75 -7.98 10.71
C GLU A 193 4.03 -8.91 9.53
N TYR A 194 4.96 -8.49 8.65
CA TYR A 194 5.70 -9.42 7.80
C TYR A 194 6.76 -10.06 8.71
N GLY A 195 6.96 -11.38 8.63
CA GLY A 195 8.08 -12.01 9.33
C GLY A 195 9.41 -11.38 8.88
N ASP A 196 10.38 -11.28 9.80
CA ASP A 196 11.62 -10.51 9.63
C ASP A 196 12.49 -10.91 8.42
N ASP A 197 12.22 -12.02 7.73
CA ASP A 197 13.18 -12.64 6.81
C ASP A 197 12.79 -12.75 5.33
N SER A 198 11.67 -12.24 4.82
CA SER A 198 11.57 -12.01 3.36
C SER A 198 10.34 -11.23 2.89
N ASP A 199 10.53 -9.96 2.57
CA ASP A 199 9.54 -9.19 1.79
C ASP A 199 9.37 -9.77 0.36
N GLN A 200 10.32 -10.59 -0.11
CA GLN A 200 10.44 -11.00 -1.51
C GLN A 200 10.65 -12.52 -1.63
N CYS A 201 9.76 -13.18 -2.37
CA CYS A 201 9.82 -14.61 -2.69
C CYS A 201 10.88 -14.91 -3.78
N CYS A 202 11.09 -13.98 -4.71
CA CYS A 202 12.07 -14.14 -5.79
C CYS A 202 12.79 -12.83 -6.10
N VAL A 203 14.11 -12.90 -6.22
CA VAL A 203 14.98 -11.81 -6.70
C VAL A 203 15.82 -12.33 -7.86
N GLY A 204 15.80 -11.67 -9.01
CA GLY A 204 16.57 -12.10 -10.17
C GLY A 204 16.44 -11.21 -11.40
N GLN A 205 16.71 -11.76 -12.58
CA GLN A 205 16.60 -11.02 -13.84
C GLN A 205 15.15 -10.95 -14.34
N HIS A 206 14.81 -9.82 -14.98
CA HIS A 206 13.56 -9.69 -15.72
C HIS A 206 13.51 -10.65 -16.92
N THR A 207 12.33 -11.15 -17.25
CA THR A 207 12.12 -12.05 -18.39
C THR A 207 10.77 -11.78 -19.04
N THR A 208 10.71 -11.94 -20.36
CA THR A 208 9.44 -11.99 -21.14
C THR A 208 8.96 -13.42 -21.35
N ASN A 209 9.78 -14.42 -21.00
CA ASN A 209 9.49 -15.82 -21.26
C ASN A 209 8.84 -16.47 -20.03
N VAL A 210 7.55 -16.80 -20.15
CA VAL A 210 6.74 -17.46 -19.11
C VAL A 210 7.30 -18.83 -18.75
N ARG A 211 7.82 -19.60 -19.72
CA ARG A 211 8.40 -20.93 -19.49
C ARG A 211 9.69 -20.91 -18.66
N ARG A 212 10.35 -19.75 -18.55
CA ARG A 212 11.55 -19.56 -17.70
C ARG A 212 11.20 -19.14 -16.28
N VAL A 213 9.93 -19.12 -15.92
CA VAL A 213 9.48 -18.76 -14.57
C VAL A 213 9.02 -20.02 -13.87
N SER A 214 9.82 -20.48 -12.91
CA SER A 214 9.56 -21.69 -12.12
C SER A 214 9.15 -21.39 -10.69
N TYR A 215 8.81 -20.13 -10.36
CA TYR A 215 8.40 -19.79 -9.00
C TYR A 215 6.88 -19.59 -8.95
N ASN A 216 6.28 -20.22 -7.95
CA ASN A 216 4.95 -20.04 -7.38
C ASN A 216 3.69 -20.27 -8.22
N GLY A 217 3.71 -20.32 -9.55
CA GLY A 217 2.54 -20.61 -10.42
C GLY A 217 1.37 -19.63 -10.33
N GLU A 218 1.29 -18.84 -9.24
CA GLU A 218 0.18 -17.95 -8.90
C GLU A 218 0.48 -16.48 -9.24
N ASN A 219 1.75 -16.08 -9.41
CA ASN A 219 2.10 -14.71 -9.84
C ASN A 219 2.46 -14.59 -11.32
N VAL A 220 2.62 -15.72 -12.01
CA VAL A 220 3.10 -15.75 -13.39
C VAL A 220 1.91 -15.91 -14.31
N PHE A 221 1.49 -14.79 -14.90
CA PHE A 221 0.45 -14.79 -15.92
C PHE A 221 1.07 -14.41 -17.26
N PRO A 222 0.64 -15.03 -18.37
CA PRO A 222 0.86 -14.47 -19.69
C PRO A 222 0.27 -13.06 -19.71
N CYS A 223 1.15 -12.07 -19.85
CA CYS A 223 0.74 -10.68 -19.87
C CYS A 223 1.46 -9.94 -20.99
N ARG A 224 0.79 -8.93 -21.52
CA ARG A 224 1.35 -8.00 -22.49
C ARG A 224 1.11 -6.57 -22.05
N ARG A 225 2.05 -5.70 -22.38
CA ARG A 225 1.86 -4.27 -22.23
C ARG A 225 0.95 -3.78 -23.35
N ASP A 226 -0.14 -3.13 -22.99
CA ASP A 226 -0.97 -2.42 -23.94
C ASP A 226 -0.24 -1.19 -24.47
N ALA A 227 -0.07 -1.11 -25.78
CA ALA A 227 0.66 0.00 -26.41
C ALA A 227 -0.08 1.33 -26.25
N ALA A 228 -1.42 1.32 -26.22
CA ALA A 228 -2.23 2.54 -26.13
C ALA A 228 -2.31 3.09 -24.70
N SER A 229 -2.61 2.25 -23.71
CA SER A 229 -2.76 2.67 -22.31
C SER A 229 -1.49 2.56 -21.47
N GLY A 230 -0.47 1.85 -21.96
CA GLY A 230 0.74 1.53 -21.18
C GLY A 230 0.50 0.55 -20.03
N LYS A 231 -0.71 -0.01 -19.90
CA LYS A 231 -1.06 -0.91 -18.80
C LYS A 231 -0.68 -2.36 -19.11
N CYS A 232 -0.38 -3.12 -18.06
CA CYS A 232 -0.26 -4.57 -18.15
C CYS A 232 -1.66 -5.18 -18.34
N ILE A 233 -1.90 -5.80 -19.49
CA ILE A 233 -3.08 -6.63 -19.73
C ILE A 233 -2.67 -8.08 -19.51
N ARG A 234 -3.24 -8.70 -18.47
CA ARG A 234 -3.17 -10.15 -18.28
C ARG A 234 -4.11 -10.77 -19.31
N GLN A 235 -3.56 -11.47 -20.29
CA GLN A 235 -4.35 -12.14 -21.30
C GLN A 235 -4.33 -13.63 -20.94
N CYS A 236 -5.46 -14.18 -20.50
CA CYS A 236 -5.67 -15.61 -20.70
C CYS A 236 -5.71 -15.77 -22.22
N LEU A 237 -4.61 -16.26 -22.80
CA LEU A 237 -4.49 -16.51 -24.23
C LEU A 237 -5.24 -17.82 -24.53
N ASP A 238 -6.56 -17.81 -24.33
CA ASP A 238 -7.56 -18.88 -24.50
C ASP A 238 -8.20 -19.30 -23.16
N ASP A 239 -9.51 -19.62 -23.20
CA ASP A 239 -10.37 -19.96 -22.05
C ASP A 239 -9.96 -21.23 -21.29
N GLU A 240 -8.91 -21.92 -21.75
CA GLU A 240 -8.34 -23.14 -21.13
C GLU A 240 -7.06 -22.88 -20.33
N CYS A 241 -6.53 -21.66 -20.33
CA CYS A 241 -5.31 -21.33 -19.60
C CYS A 241 -5.62 -20.97 -18.13
N GLY A 242 -5.78 -22.02 -17.31
CA GLY A 242 -5.55 -21.92 -15.87
C GLY A 242 -4.12 -21.45 -15.55
N PRO A 243 -3.82 -21.07 -14.29
CA PRO A 243 -2.44 -20.85 -13.87
C PRO A 243 -1.57 -22.06 -14.26
N VAL A 244 -0.39 -21.82 -14.83
CA VAL A 244 0.54 -22.90 -15.20
C VAL A 244 1.15 -23.43 -13.92
N TRP A 245 0.64 -24.56 -13.45
CA TRP A 245 1.22 -25.26 -12.31
C TRP A 245 2.46 -26.01 -12.78
N ASP A 246 3.50 -26.09 -11.94
CA ASP A 246 4.77 -26.77 -12.24
C ASP A 246 4.57 -28.26 -12.65
N ARG A 247 3.42 -28.85 -12.28
CA ARG A 247 3.04 -30.21 -12.67
C ARG A 247 2.65 -30.35 -14.15
N ASP A 248 2.24 -29.26 -14.80
CA ASP A 248 1.72 -29.26 -16.18
C ASP A 248 2.79 -28.92 -17.22
N VAL A 249 3.99 -28.49 -16.79
CA VAL A 249 5.11 -28.12 -17.68
C VAL A 249 5.78 -29.35 -18.32
N ARG A 250 5.37 -30.58 -17.96
CA ARG A 250 5.98 -31.82 -18.47
C ARG A 250 5.34 -32.39 -19.75
N ARG A 251 4.28 -31.79 -20.31
CA ARG A 251 3.67 -32.29 -21.56
C ARG A 251 3.05 -31.19 -22.41
N CYS A 252 3.88 -30.47 -23.16
CA CYS A 252 3.55 -29.76 -24.42
C CYS A 252 4.80 -29.71 -25.30
#